data_AF-A0ABD1Y8M6-F1
#
_entry.id   AF-A0ABD1Y8M6-F1
#
_cell.length_a   1.000
_cell.length_b   1.000
_cell.length_c   1.000
_cell.angle_alpha   90.00
_cell.angle_beta   90.00
_cell.angle_gamma   90.00
#
_symmetry.space_group_name_H-M   'P 1'
#
loop_
_entity.id
_entity.type
_entity.pdbx_description
1 polymer ?
#
loop_
_entity_poly.entity_id
_entity_poly.type
_entity_poly.pdbx_seq_one_letter_code
_entity_poly.pdbx_strand_id
1 'polypeptide(L)'
;MTEWSKAGLQVEDVRVRWELKWAATRNYLKQKQQEEKHMETELQQKLADMQKKRREMAASRTHAVSAEFTKLVSEVREMETSQAAKWRKFSRLRWIREGDAPSKFFFSILKACCTQEEISTIVKDDGTRLEEDDSILEELQQYYQNLYRQHPVSEEDEELRK
;
A
#
# COMPACT_ATOMS: atom_id res chain seq x y z
N MET A 1 31.46 9.31 -0.08
CA MET A 1 31.60 9.85 -1.45
C MET A 1 31.12 8.79 -2.41
N THR A 2 29.94 8.98 -2.99
CA THR A 2 29.25 7.99 -3.84
C THR A 2 29.81 7.99 -5.27
N GLU A 3 29.95 6.81 -5.85
CA GLU A 3 30.64 6.50 -7.12
C GLU A 3 30.12 7.26 -8.35
N TRP A 4 28.93 7.86 -8.29
CA TRP A 4 28.29 8.60 -9.38
C TRP A 4 29.01 9.88 -9.81
N SER A 5 29.85 10.48 -8.95
CA SER A 5 30.73 11.58 -9.38
C SER A 5 31.79 11.13 -10.39
N LYS A 6 32.13 9.84 -10.46
CA LYS A 6 33.10 9.31 -11.43
C LYS A 6 32.51 9.07 -12.83
N ALA A 7 31.18 9.04 -12.96
CA ALA A 7 30.51 8.74 -14.23
C ALA A 7 30.29 9.96 -15.14
N GLY A 8 30.72 11.15 -14.75
CA GLY A 8 30.75 12.34 -15.62
C GLY A 8 29.40 12.90 -16.09
N LEU A 9 28.27 12.31 -15.69
CA LEU A 9 26.95 12.81 -16.07
C LEU A 9 26.55 13.96 -15.13
N GLN A 10 26.93 15.18 -15.49
CA GLN A 10 26.42 16.38 -14.83
C GLN A 10 24.93 16.55 -15.16
N VAL A 11 24.08 15.97 -14.33
CA VAL A 11 22.64 16.23 -14.36
C VAL A 11 22.42 17.63 -13.77
N GLU A 12 22.14 18.61 -14.63
CA GLU A 12 21.91 20.01 -14.28
C GLU A 12 20.63 20.20 -13.45
N ASP A 13 19.57 19.44 -13.75
CA ASP A 13 18.30 19.54 -13.02
C ASP A 13 18.42 18.88 -11.62
N VAL A 14 18.32 19.73 -10.60
CA VAL A 14 18.32 19.38 -9.19
C VAL A 14 17.28 18.29 -8.87
N ARG A 15 16.11 18.30 -9.52
CA ARG A 15 15.04 17.30 -9.34
C ARG A 15 15.45 15.93 -9.83
N VAL A 16 16.04 15.84 -11.03
CA VAL A 16 16.51 14.57 -11.59
C VAL A 16 17.66 14.00 -10.75
N ARG A 17 18.54 14.87 -10.22
CA ARG A 17 19.58 14.48 -9.25
C ARG A 17 18.98 13.92 -7.96
N TRP A 18 17.93 14.57 -7.44
CA TRP A 18 17.20 14.10 -6.27
C TRP A 18 16.53 12.75 -6.52
N GLU A 19 15.87 12.57 -7.66
CA GLU A 19 15.25 11.30 -8.06
C GLU A 19 16.27 10.17 -8.22
N LEU A 20 17.42 10.43 -8.86
CA LEU A 20 18.48 9.43 -9.00
C LEU A 20 19.08 9.04 -7.64
N LYS A 21 19.30 10.01 -6.76
CA LYS A 21 19.76 9.76 -5.39
C LYS A 21 18.72 8.97 -4.60
N TRP A 22 17.44 9.31 -4.76
CA TRP A 22 16.33 8.60 -4.14
C TRP A 22 16.15 7.18 -4.68
N ALA A 23 16.30 6.99 -5.99
CA ALA A 23 16.22 5.69 -6.66
C ALA A 23 17.35 4.77 -6.21
N ALA A 24 18.58 5.27 -6.13
CA ALA A 24 19.71 4.52 -5.58
C ALA A 24 19.48 4.14 -4.11
N THR A 25 18.95 5.07 -3.31
CA THR A 25 18.59 4.81 -1.91
C THR A 25 17.46 3.79 -1.80
N ARG A 26 16.44 3.86 -2.67
CA ARG A 26 15.32 2.92 -2.72
C ARG A 26 15.76 1.52 -3.14
N ASN A 27 16.68 1.40 -4.10
CA ASN A 27 17.25 0.12 -4.54
C ASN A 27 18.16 -0.48 -3.46
N TYR A 28 19.01 0.31 -2.82
CA TYR A 28 19.78 -0.10 -1.66
C TYR A 28 18.87 -0.61 -0.53
N LEU A 29 17.79 0.10 -0.22
CA LEU A 29 16.80 -0.32 0.78
C LEU A 29 16.03 -1.58 0.37
N LYS A 30 15.74 -1.78 -0.93
CA LYS A 30 15.10 -3.00 -1.45
C LYS A 30 16.02 -4.21 -1.35
N GLN A 31 17.28 -4.07 -1.74
CA GLN A 31 18.28 -5.14 -1.62
C GLN A 31 18.44 -5.53 -0.16
N LYS A 32 18.61 -4.52 0.71
CA LYS A 32 18.70 -4.71 2.15
C LYS A 32 17.47 -5.43 2.72
N GLN A 33 16.27 -5.10 2.24
CA GLN A 33 15.03 -5.82 2.60
C GLN A 33 15.04 -7.30 2.18
N GLN A 34 15.59 -7.64 1.01
CA GLN A 34 15.67 -9.03 0.55
C GLN A 34 16.65 -9.84 1.37
N GLU A 35 17.85 -9.29 1.61
CA GLU A 35 18.84 -9.87 2.53
C GLU A 35 18.24 -10.05 3.93
N GLU A 36 17.48 -9.07 4.40
CA GLU A 36 16.79 -9.11 5.70
C GLU A 36 15.69 -10.16 5.76
N LYS A 37 14.88 -10.34 4.71
CA LYS A 37 13.87 -11.41 4.63
C LYS A 37 14.52 -12.79 4.62
N HIS A 38 15.62 -12.96 3.88
CA HIS A 38 16.37 -14.21 3.88
C HIS A 38 16.89 -14.54 5.28
N MET A 39 17.55 -13.57 5.92
CA MET A 39 18.01 -13.70 7.30
C MET A 39 16.86 -13.93 8.29
N GLU A 40 15.70 -13.33 8.07
CA GLU A 40 14.50 -13.55 8.89
C GLU A 40 14.02 -15.00 8.79
N THR A 41 13.92 -15.54 7.57
CA THR A 41 13.53 -16.93 7.35
C THR A 41 14.53 -17.91 7.99
N GLU A 42 15.83 -17.62 7.91
CA GLU A 42 16.86 -18.42 8.59
C GLU A 42 16.71 -18.37 10.12
N LEU A 43 16.43 -17.20 10.70
CA LEU A 43 16.25 -17.06 12.14
C LEU A 43 14.97 -17.74 12.63
N GLN A 44 13.90 -17.68 11.84
CA GLN A 44 12.64 -18.40 12.11
C GLN A 44 12.84 -19.92 12.07
N GLN A 45 13.60 -20.42 11.10
CA GLN A 45 13.98 -21.83 11.02
C GLN A 45 14.80 -22.24 12.25
N LYS A 46 15.83 -21.47 12.62
CA LYS A 46 16.63 -21.71 13.83
C LYS A 46 15.78 -21.72 15.10
N LEU A 47 14.85 -20.79 15.25
CA LEU A 47 13.91 -20.76 16.38
C LEU A 47 13.02 -22.00 16.41
N ALA A 48 12.48 -22.42 15.26
CA ALA A 48 11.64 -23.62 15.15
C ALA A 48 12.42 -24.89 15.53
N ASP A 49 13.67 -25.01 15.08
CA ASP A 49 14.56 -26.12 15.43
C ASP A 49 14.87 -26.16 16.92
N MET A 50 15.17 -25.00 17.52
CA MET A 50 15.44 -24.90 18.97
C MET A 50 14.19 -25.20 19.80
N GLN A 51 13.01 -24.77 19.36
CA GLN A 51 11.74 -25.12 20.00
C GLN A 51 11.42 -26.62 19.88
N LYS A 52 11.76 -27.25 18.75
CA LYS A 52 11.62 -28.71 18.57
C LYS A 52 12.52 -29.47 19.54
N LYS A 53 13.81 -29.11 19.62
CA LYS A 53 14.76 -29.67 20.59
C LYS A 53 14.26 -29.49 22.03
N ARG A 54 13.65 -28.34 22.35
CA ARG A 54 13.04 -28.10 23.67
C ARG A 54 11.94 -29.10 23.99
N ARG A 55 11.07 -29.41 23.04
CA ARG A 55 9.95 -30.36 23.21
C ARG A 55 10.45 -31.79 23.38
N GLU A 56 11.46 -32.20 22.60
CA GLU A 56 12.09 -33.52 22.69
C GLU A 56 12.79 -33.71 24.04
N MET A 57 13.54 -32.70 24.49
CA MET A 57 14.20 -32.70 25.80
C MET A 57 13.19 -32.76 26.94
N ALA A 58 12.09 -31.99 26.88
CA ALA A 58 11.04 -32.03 27.88
C ALA A 58 10.31 -33.39 27.97
N ALA A 59 10.31 -34.16 26.89
CA ALA A 59 9.78 -35.53 26.89
C ALA A 59 10.73 -36.54 27.55
N SER A 60 12.03 -36.24 27.61
CA SER A 60 13.06 -37.10 28.21
C SER A 60 13.20 -36.81 29.72
N ARG A 61 12.74 -37.73 30.57
CA ARG A 61 12.69 -37.58 32.04
C ARG A 61 14.06 -37.82 32.71
N THR A 62 15.06 -36.95 32.53
CA THR A 62 16.33 -37.04 33.28
C THR A 62 16.72 -35.73 33.96
N HIS A 63 17.40 -35.77 35.10
CA HIS A 63 17.77 -34.57 35.87
C HIS A 63 18.81 -33.68 35.17
N ALA A 64 19.67 -34.27 34.31
CA ALA A 64 20.62 -33.54 33.47
C ALA A 64 19.92 -32.64 32.43
N VAL A 65 18.68 -32.99 32.04
CA VAL A 65 17.86 -32.19 31.14
C VAL A 65 17.51 -30.83 31.74
N SER A 66 17.48 -30.67 33.07
CA SER A 66 17.10 -29.38 33.68
C SER A 66 18.07 -28.23 33.38
N ALA A 67 19.38 -28.48 33.41
CA ALA A 67 20.39 -27.44 33.15
C ALA A 67 20.55 -27.12 31.66
N GLU A 68 20.41 -28.12 30.80
CA GLU A 68 20.40 -27.90 29.34
C GLU A 68 19.09 -27.23 28.90
N PHE A 69 17.97 -27.57 29.54
CA PHE A 69 16.67 -26.95 29.30
C PHE A 69 16.67 -25.47 29.69
N THR A 70 17.24 -25.10 30.84
CA THR A 70 17.32 -23.68 31.23
C THR A 70 18.18 -22.87 30.26
N LYS A 71 19.31 -23.42 29.79
CA LYS A 71 20.15 -22.82 28.75
C LYS A 71 19.40 -22.63 27.42
N LEU A 72 18.68 -23.65 26.97
CA LEU A 72 17.92 -23.60 25.73
C LEU A 72 16.78 -22.56 25.82
N VAL A 73 16.15 -22.42 26.98
CA VAL A 73 15.10 -21.42 27.23
C VAL A 73 15.68 -20.01 27.23
N SER A 74 16.85 -19.77 27.82
CA SER A 74 17.50 -18.45 27.74
C SER A 74 17.87 -18.09 26.31
N GLU A 75 18.40 -19.03 25.53
CA GLU A 75 18.81 -18.78 24.14
C GLU A 75 17.60 -18.45 23.25
N VAL A 76 16.49 -19.15 23.40
CA VAL A 76 15.24 -18.83 22.68
C VAL A 76 14.75 -17.42 23.04
N ARG A 77 14.78 -17.04 24.32
CA ARG A 77 14.37 -15.70 24.77
C ARG A 77 15.28 -14.60 24.20
N GLU A 78 16.58 -14.82 24.20
CA GLU A 78 17.54 -13.88 23.60
C GLU A 78 17.27 -13.69 22.11
N MET A 79 17.00 -14.78 21.38
CA MET A 79 16.64 -14.74 19.97
C MET A 79 15.36 -13.94 19.72
N GLU A 80 14.31 -14.15 20.52
CA GLU A 80 13.05 -13.40 20.45
C GLU A 80 13.24 -11.90 20.73
N THR A 81 14.03 -11.54 21.76
CA THR A 81 14.32 -10.12 22.06
C THR A 81 15.12 -9.44 20.95
N SER A 82 16.08 -10.15 20.35
CA SER A 82 16.85 -9.64 19.21
C SER A 82 15.93 -9.40 17.99
N GLN A 83 14.96 -10.30 17.78
CA GLN A 83 13.98 -10.19 16.71
C GLN A 83 13.07 -8.98 16.94
N ALA A 84 12.56 -8.78 18.16
CA ALA A 84 11.77 -7.60 18.51
C ALA A 84 12.53 -6.29 18.28
N ALA A 85 13.82 -6.22 18.63
CA ALA A 85 14.66 -5.05 18.37
C ALA A 85 14.86 -4.78 16.87
N LYS A 86 14.99 -5.84 16.06
CA LYS A 86 15.04 -5.74 14.59
C LYS A 86 13.74 -5.20 14.01
N TRP A 87 12.59 -5.73 14.44
CA TRP A 87 11.27 -5.28 13.99
C TRP A 87 11.03 -3.79 14.22
N ARG A 88 11.49 -3.23 15.35
CA ARG A 88 11.43 -1.78 15.61
C ARG A 88 12.21 -0.98 14.57
N LYS A 89 13.41 -1.42 14.18
CA LYS A 89 14.23 -0.77 13.16
C LYS A 89 13.55 -0.84 11.79
N PHE A 90 12.99 -1.99 11.44
CA PHE A 90 12.31 -2.20 10.15
C PHE A 90 11.00 -1.43 10.03
N SER A 91 10.21 -1.34 11.09
CA SER A 91 9.01 -0.50 11.12
C SER A 91 9.34 0.95 10.76
N ARG A 92 10.43 1.49 11.32
CA ARG A 92 10.89 2.85 11.01
C ARG A 92 11.41 3.00 9.59
N LEU A 93 12.16 2.02 9.07
CA LEU A 93 12.63 2.03 7.68
C LEU A 93 11.47 1.93 6.69
N ARG A 94 10.47 1.10 7.00
CA ARG A 94 9.25 0.97 6.23
C ARG A 94 8.49 2.29 6.19
N TRP A 95 8.33 2.95 7.33
CA TRP A 95 7.74 4.29 7.41
C TRP A 95 8.52 5.33 6.58
N ILE A 96 9.86 5.34 6.63
CA ILE A 96 10.68 6.26 5.83
C ILE A 96 10.52 6.00 4.32
N ARG A 97 10.31 4.74 3.93
CA ARG A 97 10.15 4.35 2.52
C ARG A 97 8.74 4.62 1.98
N GLU A 98 7.73 4.21 2.75
CA GLU A 98 6.32 4.28 2.35
C GLU A 98 5.74 5.67 2.64
N GLY A 99 6.23 6.37 3.66
CA GLY A 99 5.75 7.69 4.06
C GLY A 99 4.25 7.67 4.31
N ASP A 100 3.57 8.67 3.76
CA ASP A 100 2.11 8.77 3.71
C ASP A 100 1.56 8.36 2.33
N ALA A 101 2.29 7.49 1.61
CA ALA A 101 1.85 7.07 0.28
C ALA A 101 0.54 6.27 0.40
N PRO A 102 -0.47 6.58 -0.42
CA PRO A 102 -1.73 5.87 -0.40
C PRO A 102 -1.50 4.38 -0.62
N SER A 103 -2.05 3.57 0.30
CA SER A 103 -1.92 2.13 0.24
C SER A 103 -2.72 1.53 -0.92
N LYS A 104 -2.40 0.31 -1.34
CA LYS A 104 -3.23 -0.44 -2.31
C LYS A 104 -4.70 -0.53 -1.85
N PHE A 105 -4.92 -0.59 -0.54
CA PHE A 105 -6.25 -0.61 0.07
C PHE A 105 -7.01 0.71 -0.18
N PHE A 106 -6.33 1.85 -0.06
CA PHE A 106 -6.92 3.15 -0.39
C PHE A 106 -7.33 3.20 -1.87
N PHE A 107 -6.46 2.75 -2.78
CA PHE A 107 -6.81 2.69 -4.20
C PHE A 107 -7.93 1.69 -4.52
N SER A 108 -8.03 0.57 -3.80
CA SER A 108 -9.16 -0.35 -3.99
C SER A 108 -10.48 0.24 -3.53
N ILE A 109 -10.47 0.99 -2.43
CA ILE A 109 -11.65 1.73 -1.96
C ILE A 109 -12.04 2.78 -2.99
N LEU A 110 -11.09 3.62 -3.42
CA LEU A 110 -11.36 4.65 -4.42
C LEU A 110 -11.95 4.05 -5.69
N LYS A 111 -11.37 2.96 -6.20
CA LYS A 111 -11.92 2.27 -7.37
C LYS A 111 -13.34 1.77 -7.12
N ALA A 112 -13.60 1.15 -5.98
CA ALA A 112 -14.94 0.67 -5.64
C ALA A 112 -15.95 1.83 -5.55
N CYS A 113 -15.57 2.95 -4.94
CA CYS A 113 -16.39 4.16 -4.89
C CYS A 113 -16.64 4.71 -6.30
N CYS A 114 -15.59 4.85 -7.13
CA CYS A 114 -15.75 5.32 -8.51
C CYS A 114 -16.68 4.40 -9.33
N THR A 115 -16.58 3.09 -9.18
CA THR A 115 -17.47 2.13 -9.85
C THR A 115 -18.90 2.18 -9.31
N GLN A 116 -19.11 2.58 -8.05
CA GLN A 116 -20.45 2.75 -7.46
C GLN A 116 -21.08 4.09 -7.85
N GLU A 117 -20.27 5.13 -8.05
CA GLU A 117 -20.71 6.47 -8.46
C GLU A 117 -20.86 6.60 -9.99
N GLU A 118 -20.46 5.58 -10.74
CA GLU A 118 -20.59 5.53 -12.19
C GLU A 118 -22.05 5.32 -12.61
N ILE A 119 -22.53 6.16 -13.53
CA ILE A 119 -23.88 6.05 -14.08
C ILE A 119 -23.89 4.91 -15.10
N SER A 120 -24.19 3.69 -14.64
CA SER A 120 -24.22 2.48 -15.47
C SER A 120 -25.53 2.30 -16.25
N THR A 121 -26.58 3.03 -15.90
CA THR A 121 -27.88 2.89 -16.55
C THR A 121 -28.72 4.16 -16.40
N ILE A 122 -29.37 4.56 -17.50
CA ILE A 122 -30.40 5.61 -17.51
C ILE A 122 -31.71 5.04 -18.05
N VAL A 123 -32.84 5.47 -17.48
CA VAL A 123 -34.17 5.15 -17.98
C VAL A 123 -34.78 6.43 -18.56
N LYS A 124 -35.16 6.37 -19.83
CA LYS A 124 -35.81 7.46 -20.56
C LYS A 124 -37.26 7.65 -20.10
N ASP A 125 -37.84 8.81 -20.41
CA ASP A 125 -39.27 9.09 -20.18
C ASP A 125 -40.19 8.08 -20.90
N ASP A 126 -39.74 7.54 -22.03
CA ASP A 126 -40.44 6.48 -22.80
C ASP A 126 -40.30 5.08 -22.16
N GLY A 127 -39.66 4.96 -21.00
CA GLY A 127 -39.43 3.69 -20.29
C GLY A 127 -38.32 2.82 -20.87
N THR A 128 -37.60 3.29 -21.90
CA THR A 128 -36.47 2.56 -22.50
C THR A 128 -35.22 2.68 -21.62
N ARG A 129 -34.55 1.55 -21.37
CA ARG A 129 -33.36 1.46 -20.54
C ARG A 129 -32.10 1.49 -21.40
N LEU A 130 -31.19 2.41 -21.12
CA LEU A 130 -29.88 2.54 -21.77
C LEU A 130 -28.79 2.03 -20.84
N GLU A 131 -28.00 1.06 -21.31
CA GLU A 131 -26.89 0.44 -20.57
C GLU A 131 -25.53 0.61 -21.29
N GLU A 132 -25.53 1.20 -22.50
CA GLU A 132 -24.32 1.45 -23.29
C GLU A 132 -23.80 2.86 -23.05
N ASP A 133 -22.51 2.99 -22.74
CA ASP A 133 -21.86 4.26 -22.34
C ASP A 133 -22.07 5.40 -23.36
N ASP A 134 -21.94 5.11 -24.65
CA ASP A 134 -22.11 6.10 -25.72
C ASP A 134 -23.56 6.61 -25.77
N SER A 135 -24.54 5.70 -25.64
CA SER A 135 -25.97 6.05 -25.60
C SER A 135 -26.34 6.85 -24.35
N ILE A 136 -25.75 6.50 -23.20
CA ILE A 136 -25.91 7.22 -21.93
C ILE A 136 -25.39 8.65 -22.07
N LEU A 137 -24.23 8.82 -22.70
CA LEU A 137 -23.59 10.12 -22.88
C LEU A 137 -24.37 11.03 -23.84
N GLU A 138 -24.86 10.51 -24.95
CA GLU A 138 -25.72 11.25 -25.90
C GLU A 138 -27.01 11.74 -25.21
N GLU A 139 -27.66 10.87 -24.44
CA GLU A 139 -28.88 11.23 -23.72
C GLU A 139 -28.64 12.30 -22.65
N LEU A 140 -27.55 12.17 -21.88
CA LEU A 140 -27.13 13.16 -20.89
C LEU A 140 -26.89 14.53 -21.55
N GLN A 141 -26.18 14.55 -22.68
CA GLN A 141 -25.94 15.78 -23.42
C GLN A 141 -27.25 16.42 -23.88
N GLN A 142 -28.14 15.64 -24.49
CA GLN A 142 -29.42 16.13 -24.99
C GLN A 142 -30.30 16.66 -23.85
N TYR A 143 -30.35 15.96 -22.72
CA TYR A 143 -31.09 16.40 -21.53
C TYR A 143 -30.59 17.74 -21.00
N TYR A 144 -29.28 17.87 -20.73
CA TYR A 144 -28.73 19.12 -20.19
C TYR A 144 -28.72 20.26 -21.20
N GLN A 145 -28.57 19.98 -22.49
CA GLN A 145 -28.74 20.99 -23.55
C GLN A 145 -30.17 21.54 -23.57
N ASN A 146 -31.18 20.69 -23.38
CA ASN A 146 -32.56 21.11 -23.28
C ASN A 146 -32.84 21.85 -21.96
N LEU A 147 -32.31 21.37 -20.84
CA LEU A 147 -32.47 21.97 -19.51
C LEU A 147 -31.89 23.39 -19.44
N TYR A 148 -30.71 23.60 -20.03
CA TYR A 148 -30.05 24.90 -20.07
C TYR A 148 -30.40 25.72 -21.32
N ARG A 149 -31.31 25.23 -22.16
CA ARG A 149 -31.84 26.03 -23.26
C ARG A 149 -32.64 27.17 -22.64
N GLN A 150 -32.36 28.40 -23.07
CA GLN A 150 -33.08 29.57 -22.57
C GLN A 150 -34.57 29.38 -22.85
N HIS A 151 -35.36 29.16 -21.80
CA HIS A 151 -36.80 29.33 -21.88
C HIS A 151 -37.09 30.82 -22.02
N PRO A 152 -37.99 31.25 -22.93
CA PRO A 152 -38.53 32.60 -22.85
C PRO A 152 -39.12 32.76 -21.44
N VAL A 153 -38.70 33.80 -20.73
CA VAL A 153 -39.27 34.19 -19.44
C VAL A 153 -40.79 34.20 -19.62
N SER A 154 -41.51 33.32 -18.90
CA SER A 154 -42.97 33.35 -18.99
C SER A 154 -43.43 34.70 -18.42
N GLU A 155 -44.50 35.28 -18.97
CA GLU A 155 -45.05 36.56 -18.50
C GLU A 155 -45.39 36.53 -16.99
N GLU A 156 -45.55 35.34 -16.42
CA GLU A 156 -45.76 35.07 -14.99
C GLU A 156 -44.53 35.41 -14.12
N ASP A 157 -43.31 35.24 -14.64
CA ASP A 157 -42.05 35.59 -13.95
C ASP A 157 -41.77 37.11 -14.00
N GLU A 158 -42.36 37.84 -14.97
CA GLU A 158 -42.31 39.31 -15.03
C GLU A 158 -43.31 39.99 -14.08
N GLU A 159 -44.47 39.39 -13.82
CA GLU A 159 -45.45 39.92 -12.86
C GLU A 159 -44.94 39.86 -11.40
N LEU A 160 -44.07 38.90 -11.07
CA LEU A 160 -43.39 38.82 -9.76
C LEU A 160 -42.30 39.89 -9.55
N ARG A 161 -41.95 40.66 -10.59
CA ARG A 161 -40.95 41.73 -10.54
C ARG A 161 -41.54 43.15 -10.50
N LYS A 162 -42.87 43.30 -10.52
CA LYS A 162 -43.56 44.59 -10.30
C LYS A 162 -44.05 44.70 -8.86
#